data_AF-A0A8J6CFI8-F1
#
_entry.id   AF-A0A8J6CFI8-F1
#
_cell.length_a   1.000
_cell.length_b   1.000
_cell.length_c   1.000
_cell.angle_alpha   90.00
_cell.angle_beta   90.00
_cell.angle_gamma   90.00
#
_symmetry.space_group_name_H-M   'P 1'
#
loop_
_entity.id
_entity.type
_entity.pdbx_description
1 polymer ?
#
loop_
_entity_poly.entity_id
_entity_poly.type
_entity_poly.pdbx_seq_one_letter_code
_entity_poly.pdbx_strand_id
1 'polypeptide(L)'
;MSCAAVAPAISPVEAGVHAALGALAGLLDDVAERLGEFEMPNVLMAIPGRKGPSNKARAGTSGFRARKLTKNGQKVLRNRRKKGRKYLVPSPGRHPVHGL
;
A
#
# COMPACT_ATOMS: atom_id res chain seq x y z
N MET A 1 24.77 69.40 16.49
CA MET A 1 24.90 67.94 16.71
C MET A 1 23.50 67.37 16.74
N SER A 2 23.02 66.79 15.64
CA SER A 2 21.71 66.12 15.59
C SER A 2 21.94 64.68 15.13
N CYS A 3 21.69 63.74 16.03
CA CYS A 3 21.61 62.32 15.72
C CYS A 3 20.16 62.02 15.33
N ALA A 4 19.90 61.68 14.07
CA ALA A 4 18.62 61.11 13.67
C ALA A 4 18.79 59.58 13.64
N ALA A 5 18.08 58.89 14.54
CA ALA A 5 17.94 57.45 14.49
C ALA A 5 17.11 57.08 13.25
N VAL A 6 17.77 56.51 12.24
CA VAL A 6 17.11 55.96 11.06
C VAL A 6 16.48 54.63 11.46
N ALA A 7 15.16 54.60 11.55
CA ALA A 7 14.40 53.36 11.63
C ALA A 7 14.80 52.45 10.45
N PRO A 8 14.95 51.13 10.62
CA PRO A 8 15.19 50.25 9.49
C PRO A 8 13.99 50.32 8.55
N ALA A 9 14.17 51.02 7.43
CA ALA A 9 13.26 51.00 6.30
C ALA A 9 13.29 49.57 5.74
N ILE A 10 12.32 48.76 6.15
CA ILE A 10 12.05 47.47 5.52
C ILE A 10 11.80 47.76 4.04
N SER A 11 12.73 47.33 3.20
CA SER A 11 12.71 47.62 1.78
C SER A 11 11.40 47.07 1.15
N PRO A 12 10.87 47.66 0.07
CA PRO A 12 9.65 47.17 -0.57
C PRO A 12 9.78 45.72 -1.06
N VAL A 13 11.02 45.24 -1.23
CA VAL A 13 11.32 43.83 -1.55
C VAL A 13 11.02 42.92 -0.36
N GLU A 14 11.39 43.30 0.86
CA GLU A 14 11.10 42.53 2.07
C GLU A 14 9.60 42.53 2.41
N ALA A 15 8.90 43.65 2.19
CA ALA A 15 7.44 43.71 2.30
C ALA A 15 6.75 42.77 1.30
N GLY A 16 7.29 42.67 0.07
CA GLY A 16 6.81 41.73 -0.94
C GLY A 16 7.05 40.26 -0.57
N VAL A 17 8.19 39.95 0.06
CA VAL A 17 8.51 38.60 0.55
C VAL A 17 7.59 38.19 1.70
N HIS A 18 7.29 39.10 2.63
CA HIS A 18 6.33 38.83 3.72
C HIS A 18 4.90 38.66 3.21
N ALA A 19 4.46 39.44 2.23
CA ALA A 19 3.16 39.28 1.59
C ALA A 19 3.07 37.98 0.77
N ALA A 20 4.13 37.61 0.05
CA ALA A 20 4.21 36.36 -0.70
C ALA A 20 4.27 35.13 0.23
N LEU A 21 5.00 35.20 1.34
CA LEU A 21 4.99 34.15 2.37
C LEU A 21 3.62 34.06 3.05
N GLY A 22 2.94 35.18 3.31
CA GLY A 22 1.60 35.19 3.89
C GLY A 22 0.55 34.60 2.97
N ALA A 23 0.62 34.88 1.67
CA ALA A 23 -0.25 34.28 0.66
C ALA A 23 0.02 32.77 0.49
N LEU A 24 1.29 32.36 0.55
CA LEU A 24 1.66 30.95 0.54
C LEU A 24 1.22 30.24 1.83
N ALA A 25 1.29 30.91 2.98
CA ALA A 25 0.80 30.39 4.26
C ALA A 25 -0.72 30.19 4.24
N GLY A 26 -1.49 31.17 3.76
CA GLY A 26 -2.93 31.03 3.59
C GLY A 26 -3.32 29.91 2.62
N LEU A 27 -2.57 29.72 1.54
CA LEU A 27 -2.75 28.59 0.63
C LEU A 27 -2.43 27.25 1.30
N LEU A 28 -1.42 27.20 2.16
CA LEU A 28 -1.08 26.00 2.93
C LEU A 28 -2.12 25.69 4.00
N ASP A 29 -2.73 26.71 4.62
CA ASP A 29 -3.85 26.55 5.55
C ASP A 29 -5.12 26.08 4.84
N ASP A 30 -5.44 26.62 3.65
CA ASP A 30 -6.53 26.14 2.79
C ASP A 30 -6.31 24.69 2.33
N VAL A 31 -5.07 24.31 2.00
CA VAL A 31 -4.70 22.93 1.67
C VAL A 31 -4.79 22.04 2.91
N ALA A 32 -4.43 22.54 4.10
CA ALA A 32 -4.54 21.80 5.36
C ALA A 32 -6.00 21.54 5.76
N GLU A 33 -6.89 22.52 5.60
CA GLU A 33 -8.33 22.34 5.82
C GLU A 33 -8.95 21.39 4.79
N ARG A 34 -8.52 21.49 3.52
CA ARG A 34 -8.99 20.61 2.44
C ARG A 34 -8.47 19.16 2.55
N LEU A 35 -7.39 18.94 3.31
CA LEU A 35 -6.90 17.63 3.72
C LEU A 35 -7.44 17.18 5.09
N GLY A 36 -8.14 18.07 5.82
CA GLY A 36 -8.60 17.87 7.19
C GLY A 36 -9.81 16.95 7.36
N GLU A 37 -10.50 16.59 6.27
CA GLU A 37 -11.63 15.67 6.33
C GLU A 37 -11.53 14.60 5.24
N PHE A 38 -10.37 13.95 5.13
CA PHE A 38 -10.39 12.55 4.73
C PHE A 38 -10.54 11.73 6.00
N GLU A 39 -11.74 11.76 6.60
CA GLU A 39 -12.16 10.65 7.43
C GLU A 39 -12.07 9.42 6.54
N MET A 40 -10.97 8.68 6.66
CA MET A 40 -10.98 7.27 6.32
C MET A 40 -12.17 6.73 7.12
N PRO A 41 -13.29 6.33 6.49
CA PRO A 41 -14.27 5.60 7.26
C PRO A 41 -13.45 4.46 7.85
N ASN A 42 -13.44 4.39 9.18
CA ASN A 42 -12.75 3.36 9.91
C ASN A 42 -13.53 2.07 9.67
N VAL A 43 -13.44 1.58 8.45
CA VAL A 43 -13.81 0.27 8.02
C VAL A 43 -12.61 -0.61 8.39
N LEU A 44 -12.24 -0.57 9.68
CA LEU A 44 -12.12 -1.80 10.44
C LEU A 44 -13.47 -2.53 10.35
N MET A 45 -13.87 -2.99 9.15
CA MET A 45 -14.61 -4.24 9.04
C MET A 45 -13.77 -5.21 9.84
N ALA A 46 -14.33 -5.68 10.94
CA ALA A 46 -13.66 -6.58 11.84
C ALA A 46 -12.93 -7.68 11.04
N ILE A 47 -11.69 -7.95 11.44
CA ILE A 47 -10.95 -9.17 11.12
C ILE A 47 -11.35 -10.23 12.17
N PRO A 48 -12.42 -11.03 11.95
CA PRO A 48 -12.49 -12.36 12.53
C PRO A 48 -12.74 -13.38 11.41
N GLY A 49 -11.90 -14.42 11.35
CA GLY A 49 -12.12 -15.58 10.50
C GLY A 49 -12.36 -15.27 9.02
N ARG A 50 -11.36 -14.65 8.35
CA ARG A 50 -11.36 -14.45 6.88
C ARG A 50 -11.87 -15.74 6.23
N LYS A 51 -13.13 -15.78 5.78
CA LYS A 51 -13.68 -16.94 5.08
C LYS A 51 -12.80 -17.12 3.86
N GLY A 52 -11.93 -18.12 3.91
CA GLY A 52 -10.97 -18.36 2.83
C GLY A 52 -11.71 -18.53 1.52
N PRO A 53 -11.06 -18.28 0.38
CA PRO A 53 -11.69 -18.37 -0.94
C PRO A 53 -12.40 -19.71 -1.10
N SER A 54 -13.50 -19.72 -1.88
CA SER A 54 -14.22 -20.95 -2.21
C SER A 54 -13.28 -22.00 -2.82
N ASN A 55 -13.65 -23.28 -2.74
CA ASN A 55 -12.85 -24.35 -3.32
C ASN A 55 -12.54 -24.13 -4.82
N LYS A 56 -13.49 -23.54 -5.56
CA LYS A 56 -13.30 -23.14 -6.96
C LYS A 56 -12.17 -22.11 -7.10
N ALA A 57 -12.18 -21.06 -6.27
CA ALA A 57 -11.13 -20.04 -6.27
C ALA A 57 -9.76 -20.60 -5.83
N ARG A 58 -9.73 -21.56 -4.88
CA ARG A 58 -8.49 -22.25 -4.47
C ARG A 58 -7.91 -23.11 -5.59
N ALA A 59 -8.76 -23.82 -6.34
CA ALA A 59 -8.35 -24.63 -7.48
C ALA A 59 -7.73 -23.78 -8.60
N GLY A 60 -8.31 -22.61 -8.89
CA GLY A 60 -7.79 -21.68 -9.90
C GLY A 60 -6.44 -21.06 -9.53
N THR A 61 -6.23 -20.71 -8.26
CA THR A 61 -5.02 -20.01 -7.80
C THR A 61 -3.88 -20.94 -7.41
N SER A 62 -4.18 -22.02 -6.69
CA SER A 62 -3.19 -22.87 -6.01
C SER A 62 -3.27 -24.36 -6.36
N GLY A 63 -4.21 -24.75 -7.21
CA GLY A 63 -4.42 -26.13 -7.62
C GLY A 63 -3.33 -26.70 -8.53
N PHE A 64 -3.37 -28.01 -8.76
CA PHE A 64 -2.35 -28.73 -9.52
C PHE A 64 -2.19 -28.21 -10.95
N ARG A 65 -3.31 -27.96 -11.66
CA ARG A 65 -3.30 -27.41 -13.02
C ARG A 65 -2.66 -26.02 -13.08
N ALA A 66 -3.02 -25.14 -12.14
CA ALA A 66 -2.42 -23.80 -12.02
C ALA A 66 -0.90 -23.87 -11.78
N ARG A 67 -0.44 -24.83 -10.99
CA ARG A 67 1.00 -25.08 -10.78
C ARG A 67 1.69 -25.67 -12.00
N LYS A 68 1.03 -26.55 -12.77
CA LYS A 68 1.61 -27.16 -13.97
C LYS A 68 1.76 -26.17 -15.14
N LEU A 69 0.88 -25.16 -15.19
CA LEU A 69 0.86 -24.15 -16.27
C LEU A 69 2.12 -23.27 -16.30
N THR A 70 2.64 -22.88 -15.13
CA THR A 70 3.76 -21.93 -15.03
C THR A 70 5.08 -22.63 -14.71
N LYS A 71 6.20 -22.11 -15.24
CA LYS A 71 7.55 -22.64 -14.94
C LYS A 71 7.86 -22.62 -13.43
N ASN A 72 7.46 -21.56 -12.74
CA ASN A 72 7.62 -21.43 -11.29
C ASN A 72 6.77 -22.44 -10.52
N GLY A 73 5.53 -22.68 -10.96
CA GLY A 73 4.67 -23.70 -10.36
C GLY A 73 5.22 -25.12 -10.54
N GLN A 74 5.82 -25.42 -11.69
CA GLN A 74 6.51 -26.69 -11.93
C GLN A 74 7.71 -26.86 -10.99
N LYS A 75 8.50 -25.80 -10.76
CA LYS A 75 9.59 -25.79 -9.77
C LYS A 75 9.08 -26.10 -8.36
N VAL A 76 7.95 -25.52 -7.97
CA VAL A 76 7.30 -25.83 -6.67
C VAL A 76 6.94 -27.32 -6.58
N LEU A 77 6.31 -27.88 -7.61
CA LEU A 77 5.97 -29.31 -7.62
C LEU A 77 7.22 -30.20 -7.53
N ARG A 78 8.28 -29.89 -8.27
CA ARG A 78 9.56 -30.61 -8.21
C ARG A 78 10.15 -30.61 -6.80
N ASN A 79 10.17 -29.46 -6.14
CA ASN A 79 10.68 -29.34 -4.77
C ASN A 79 9.82 -30.13 -3.77
N ARG A 80 8.49 -30.14 -3.96
CA ARG A 80 7.57 -30.91 -3.11
C ARG A 80 7.71 -32.42 -3.29
N ARG A 81 7.97 -32.88 -4.51
CA ARG A 81 8.31 -34.29 -4.81
C ARG A 81 9.66 -34.67 -4.19
N LYS A 82 10.70 -33.84 -4.38
CA LYS A 82 12.03 -34.04 -3.78
C LYS A 82 11.96 -34.17 -2.25
N LYS A 83 11.09 -33.38 -1.61
CA LYS A 83 10.84 -33.47 -0.15
C LYS A 83 9.99 -34.69 0.26
N GLY A 84 9.31 -35.36 -0.67
CA GLY A 84 8.41 -36.48 -0.35
C GLY A 84 7.15 -36.07 0.40
N ARG A 85 6.58 -34.90 0.12
CA ARG A 85 5.33 -34.47 0.80
C ARG A 85 4.17 -35.38 0.39
N LYS A 86 3.38 -35.89 1.34
CA LYS A 86 2.18 -36.72 1.07
C LYS A 86 1.26 -36.16 -0.04
N TYR A 87 1.08 -34.83 -0.07
CA TYR A 87 0.28 -34.14 -1.08
C TYR A 87 1.07 -33.00 -1.75
N LEU A 88 0.85 -32.80 -3.06
CA LEU A 88 1.53 -31.76 -3.83
C LEU A 88 0.88 -30.37 -3.75
N VAL A 89 -0.43 -30.30 -3.55
CA VAL A 89 -1.17 -29.03 -3.53
C VAL A 89 -2.27 -29.06 -2.45
N PRO A 90 -2.69 -27.89 -1.93
CA PRO A 90 -3.79 -27.80 -0.97
C PRO A 90 -5.17 -28.12 -1.59
N SER A 91 -6.16 -28.38 -0.72
CA SER A 91 -7.56 -28.68 -1.08
C SER A 91 -8.23 -27.54 -1.87
N PRO A 92 -9.13 -27.82 -2.84
CA PRO A 92 -9.84 -29.09 -3.09
C PRO A 92 -9.08 -30.14 -3.90
N GLY A 93 -7.95 -29.78 -4.52
CA GLY A 93 -7.26 -30.65 -5.46
C GLY A 93 -6.09 -31.41 -4.83
N ARG A 94 -6.24 -32.05 -3.66
CA ARG A 94 -5.14 -32.79 -2.99
C ARG A 94 -4.57 -33.86 -3.93
N HIS A 95 -3.57 -33.50 -4.72
CA HIS A 95 -2.94 -34.42 -5.66
C HIS A 95 -1.92 -35.25 -4.88
N PRO A 96 -2.10 -36.57 -4.78
CA PRO A 96 -1.11 -37.44 -4.15
C PRO A 96 0.20 -37.36 -4.95
N VAL A 97 1.33 -37.52 -4.26
CA VAL A 97 2.64 -37.60 -4.95
C VAL A 97 2.76 -38.85 -5.81
N HIS A 98 2.13 -39.95 -5.38
CA HIS A 98 2.27 -41.28 -5.97
C HIS A 98 1.11 -41.69 -6.91
N GLY A 99 0.24 -40.75 -7.31
CA GLY A 99 -0.93 -41.04 -8.15
C GLY A 99 -0.77 -40.60 -9.61
N LEU A 100 0.34 -40.94 -10.25
CA LEU A 100 0.50 -40.87 -11.70
C LEU A 100 0.95 -42.23 -12.21
#